data_AF-A0A940IH00-F1
#
_entry.id   AF-A0A940IH00-F1
#
_cell.length_a   1.000
_cell.length_b   1.000
_cell.length_c   1.000
_cell.angle_alpha   90.00
_cell.angle_beta   90.00
_cell.angle_gamma   90.00
#
_symmetry.space_group_name_H-M   'P 1'
#
loop_
_entity.id
_entity.type
_entity.pdbx_description
1 polymer ?
#
loop_
_entity_poly.entity_id
_entity_poly.type
_entity_poly.pdbx_seq_one_letter_code
_entity_poly.pdbx_strand_id
1 'polypeptide(L)'
;MALINCKDCGQQISDAARFCPHCGAPVVRDVYCPKCGTKVPENVKFCPNCGEVMPQTASSGGPKMKKDKVTAGIFALLLGTLGVQYFYLGKVSAGVLSIVLSLFTCGIWPVLMFIQGILMLTMTDEAFNEKYVDTDKSFPIY
;
A
#
# COMPACT_ATOMS: atom_id res chain seq x y z
N MET A 1 -3.41 20.94 -5.73
CA MET A 1 -2.12 20.66 -6.38
C MET A 1 -1.40 21.98 -6.52
N ALA A 2 -0.28 22.13 -5.84
CA ALA A 2 0.59 23.30 -5.94
C ALA A 2 1.62 23.06 -7.05
N LEU A 3 2.01 24.13 -7.74
CA LEU A 3 3.13 24.07 -8.69
C LEU A 3 4.40 24.47 -7.93
N ILE A 4 5.46 23.68 -8.09
CA ILE A 4 6.78 23.99 -7.54
C ILE A 4 7.80 24.07 -8.68
N ASN A 5 8.86 24.84 -8.49
CA ASN A 5 9.94 24.92 -9.47
C ASN A 5 10.95 23.78 -9.24
N CYS A 6 11.35 23.13 -10.33
CA CYS A 6 12.42 22.15 -10.31
C CYS A 6 13.75 22.84 -9.93
N LYS A 7 14.47 22.30 -8.94
CA LYS A 7 15.76 22.83 -8.48
C LYS A 7 16.89 22.65 -9.51
N ASP A 8 16.72 21.75 -10.48
CA ASP A 8 17.71 21.44 -11.51
C ASP A 8 17.54 22.27 -12.79
N CYS A 9 16.30 22.35 -13.32
CA CYS A 9 16.03 23.04 -14.59
C CYS A 9 15.21 24.33 -14.46
N GLY A 10 14.66 24.63 -13.29
CA GLY A 10 13.86 25.84 -13.04
C GLY A 10 12.43 25.80 -13.57
N GLN A 11 12.04 24.79 -14.36
CA GLN A 11 10.67 24.65 -14.88
C GLN A 11 9.64 24.32 -13.79
N GLN A 12 8.40 24.75 -14.01
CA GLN A 12 7.27 24.48 -13.14
C GLN A 12 6.83 23.03 -13.29
N ILE A 13 6.75 22.32 -12.17
CA ILE A 13 6.33 20.93 -12.08
C ILE A 13 5.30 20.77 -10.96
N SER A 14 4.46 19.75 -11.06
CA SER A 14 3.46 19.44 -10.03
C SER A 14 4.15 19.02 -8.74
N ASP A 15 3.65 19.48 -7.59
CA ASP A 15 4.13 19.08 -6.26
C ASP A 15 4.10 17.55 -6.07
N ALA A 16 3.22 16.86 -6.80
CA ALA A 16 3.06 15.41 -6.78
C ALA A 16 4.12 14.62 -7.59
N ALA A 17 4.91 15.28 -8.46
CA ALA A 17 5.81 14.59 -9.38
C ALA A 17 7.03 14.00 -8.68
N ARG A 18 7.40 12.75 -9.00
CA ARG A 18 8.61 12.06 -8.49
C ARG A 18 9.87 12.45 -9.28
N PHE A 19 9.71 12.70 -10.58
CA PHE A 19 10.77 13.09 -11.50
C PHE A 19 10.30 14.27 -12.34
N CYS A 20 11.22 15.18 -12.68
CA CYS A 20 10.92 16.30 -13.53
C CYS A 20 10.75 15.82 -15.00
N PRO A 21 9.61 16.08 -15.66
CA PRO A 21 9.39 15.66 -17.05
C PRO A 21 10.25 16.42 -18.06
N HIS A 22 10.88 17.54 -17.68
CA HIS A 22 11.73 18.34 -18.57
C HIS A 22 13.21 17.98 -18.51
N CYS A 23 13.75 17.67 -17.32
CA CYS A 23 15.18 17.37 -17.16
C CYS A 23 15.48 15.96 -16.61
N GLY A 24 14.47 15.20 -16.18
CA GLY A 24 14.65 13.87 -15.60
C GLY A 24 15.18 13.84 -14.16
N ALA A 25 15.53 14.99 -13.57
CA ALA A 25 16.03 15.05 -12.20
C ALA A 25 14.96 14.59 -11.18
N PRO A 26 15.34 13.88 -10.10
CA PRO A 26 14.43 13.49 -9.04
C PRO A 26 13.96 14.72 -8.25
N VAL A 27 12.65 14.81 -8.01
CA VAL A 27 12.06 15.92 -7.25
C VAL A 27 12.14 15.56 -5.76
N VAL A 28 13.15 16.08 -5.08
CA VAL A 28 13.33 15.89 -3.64
C VAL A 28 12.51 16.95 -2.90
N ARG A 29 11.56 16.49 -2.08
CA ARG A 29 10.79 17.34 -1.17
C ARG A 29 11.51 17.47 0.17
N ASP A 30 11.41 18.65 0.76
CA ASP A 30 12.00 18.94 2.07
C ASP A 30 10.88 18.95 3.13
N VAL A 31 11.06 18.16 4.18
CA VAL A 31 10.19 18.12 5.37
C VAL A 31 10.92 18.76 6.54
N TYR A 32 10.18 19.39 7.43
CA TYR A 32 10.74 19.98 8.64
C TYR A 32 10.82 18.92 9.74
N CYS A 33 11.97 18.84 10.40
CA CYS A 33 12.12 17.94 11.55
C CYS A 33 11.22 18.41 12.71
N PRO A 34 10.38 17.53 13.29
CA PRO A 34 9.45 17.91 14.36
C PRO A 34 10.15 18.29 15.67
N LYS A 35 11.43 17.92 15.86
CA LYS A 35 12.19 18.19 17.08
C LYS A 35 13.07 19.43 17.01
N CYS A 36 13.81 19.61 15.91
CA CYS A 36 14.78 20.70 15.77
C CYS A 36 14.40 21.75 14.72
N GLY A 37 13.33 21.54 13.94
CA GLY A 37 12.86 22.50 12.93
C GLY A 37 13.77 22.64 11.71
N THR A 38 14.84 21.84 11.58
CA THR A 38 15.70 21.89 10.39
C THR A 38 14.97 21.30 9.18
N LYS A 39 15.20 21.89 8.00
CA LYS A 39 14.75 21.35 6.71
C LYS A 39 15.58 20.13 6.36
N VAL A 40 14.93 19.02 6.06
CA VAL A 40 15.60 17.77 5.71
C VAL A 40 14.82 17.07 4.60
N PRO A 41 15.46 16.43 3.62
CA PRO A 41 14.76 15.66 2.59
C PRO A 41 13.88 14.56 3.20
N GLU A 42 12.69 14.30 2.63
CA GLU A 42 11.75 13.28 3.18
C GLU A 42 12.30 11.84 3.11
N ASN A 43 13.40 11.60 2.40
CA ASN A 43 13.99 10.28 2.17
C ASN A 43 15.10 9.92 3.17
N VAL A 44 15.14 10.56 4.35
CA VAL A 44 16.09 10.19 5.41
C VAL A 44 15.39 9.57 6.59
N LYS A 45 15.98 8.50 7.12
CA LYS A 45 15.42 7.78 8.27
C LYS A 45 15.60 8.53 9.58
N PHE A 46 16.66 9.33 9.66
CA PHE A 46 17.07 10.07 10.85
C PHE A 46 17.44 11.49 10.46
N CYS A 47 17.14 12.44 11.35
CA CYS A 47 17.58 13.82 11.16
C CYS A 47 19.11 13.90 11.34
N PRO A 48 19.88 14.39 10.34
CA PRO A 48 21.33 14.51 10.44
C PRO A 48 21.78 15.58 11.44
N ASN A 49 20.88 16.46 11.89
CA ASN A 49 21.18 17.50 12.85
C ASN A 49 20.93 17.06 14.30
N CYS A 50 19.77 16.45 14.59
CA CYS A 50 19.36 16.14 15.96
C CYS A 50 19.25 14.65 16.29
N GLY A 51 19.44 13.76 15.31
CA GLY A 51 19.36 12.31 15.49
C GLY A 51 17.95 11.73 15.67
N GLU A 52 16.91 12.56 15.66
CA GLU A 52 15.53 12.10 15.82
C GLU A 52 15.07 11.27 14.62
N VAL A 53 14.27 10.23 14.89
CA VAL A 53 13.68 9.39 13.85
C VAL A 53 12.61 10.20 13.11
N MET A 54 12.69 10.23 11.78
CA MET A 54 11.66 10.92 11.01
C MET A 54 10.40 10.06 10.88
N PRO A 55 9.20 10.67 10.93
CA PRO A 55 7.97 9.97 10.58
C PRO A 55 8.04 9.65 9.09
N GLN A 56 8.32 8.39 8.78
CA GLN A 56 8.41 7.91 7.41
C GLN A 56 6.99 7.68 6.90
N THR A 57 6.28 8.77 6.60
CA THR A 57 5.16 8.68 5.67
C THR A 57 5.73 8.11 4.40
N ALA A 58 5.25 6.93 4.02
CA ALA A 58 5.77 6.06 3.00
C ALA A 58 5.82 6.71 1.60
N SER A 59 6.72 7.68 1.40
CA SER A 59 7.25 8.14 0.13
C SER A 59 8.19 7.05 -0.42
N SER A 60 7.61 5.86 -0.57
CA SER A 60 8.11 4.79 -1.40
C SER A 60 7.97 5.24 -2.86
N GLY A 61 8.98 5.99 -3.29
CA GLY A 61 9.34 6.19 -4.68
C GLY A 61 9.74 4.90 -5.40
N GLY A 62 9.61 3.73 -4.78
CA GLY A 62 9.59 2.45 -5.49
C GLY A 62 8.29 2.30 -6.29
N PRO A 63 8.29 1.50 -7.37
CA PRO A 63 7.04 1.06 -7.98
C PRO A 63 6.21 0.42 -6.87
N LYS A 64 5.08 1.04 -6.50
CA LYS A 64 4.00 0.32 -5.81
C LYS A 64 3.69 -0.82 -6.76
N MET A 65 4.20 -2.01 -6.44
CA MET A 65 3.85 -3.23 -7.16
C MET A 65 2.34 -3.27 -7.08
N LYS A 66 1.67 -2.91 -8.18
CA LYS A 66 0.24 -3.01 -8.32
C LYS A 66 -0.03 -4.49 -8.09
N LYS A 67 -0.43 -4.85 -6.87
CA LYS A 67 -0.90 -6.20 -6.60
C LYS A 67 -2.24 -6.24 -7.30
N ASP A 68 -2.23 -6.76 -8.53
CA ASP A 68 -3.37 -6.76 -9.42
C ASP A 68 -4.55 -7.36 -8.69
N LYS A 69 -5.51 -6.50 -8.38
CA LYS A 69 -6.75 -6.84 -7.70
C LYS A 69 -7.53 -7.90 -8.47
N VAL A 70 -7.42 -7.86 -9.80
CA VAL A 70 -7.97 -8.86 -10.72
C VAL A 70 -7.32 -10.22 -10.47
N THR A 71 -6.00 -10.29 -10.34
CA THR A 71 -5.29 -11.52 -9.97
C THR A 71 -5.74 -12.01 -8.59
N ALA A 72 -5.80 -11.12 -7.59
CA ALA A 72 -6.30 -11.49 -6.26
C ALA A 72 -7.74 -12.04 -6.29
N GLY A 73 -8.64 -11.44 -7.08
CA GLY A 73 -10.02 -11.87 -7.23
C GLY A 73 -10.20 -13.15 -8.06
N ILE A 74 -9.38 -13.37 -9.10
CA ILE A 74 -9.38 -14.63 -9.87
C ILE A 74 -8.87 -15.79 -9.01
N PHE A 75 -7.83 -15.57 -8.21
CA PHE A 75 -7.36 -16.55 -7.23
C PHE A 75 -8.40 -16.80 -6.12
N ALA A 76 -9.17 -15.78 -5.73
CA ALA A 76 -10.31 -15.95 -4.80
C ALA A 76 -11.42 -16.83 -5.40
N LEU A 77 -11.70 -16.71 -6.70
CA LEU A 77 -12.73 -17.50 -7.38
C LEU A 77 -12.29 -18.93 -7.66
N LEU A 78 -11.04 -19.14 -8.07
CA LEU A 78 -10.53 -20.46 -8.47
C LEU A 78 -9.98 -21.29 -7.31
N LEU A 79 -9.39 -20.65 -6.29
CA LEU A 79 -8.71 -21.29 -5.16
C LEU A 79 -9.27 -20.84 -3.80
N GLY A 80 -10.48 -20.26 -3.80
CA GLY A 80 -11.10 -19.62 -2.64
C GLY A 80 -11.33 -20.53 -1.43
N THR A 81 -11.51 -21.83 -1.65
CA THR A 81 -11.65 -22.82 -0.56
C THR A 81 -10.31 -23.13 0.13
N LEU A 82 -9.18 -22.82 -0.49
CA LEU A 82 -7.84 -23.10 0.03
C LEU A 82 -7.18 -21.88 0.73
N GLY A 83 -7.81 -20.69 0.72
CA GLY A 83 -7.28 -19.51 1.42
C GLY A 83 -6.01 -18.89 0.81
N VAL A 84 -5.60 -19.32 -0.39
CA VAL A 84 -4.35 -18.91 -1.08
C VAL A 84 -4.31 -17.41 -1.36
N GLN A 85 -5.47 -16.76 -1.51
CA GLN A 85 -5.57 -15.31 -1.70
C GLN A 85 -4.94 -14.50 -0.56
N TYR A 86 -5.16 -14.90 0.71
CA TYR A 86 -4.60 -14.19 1.86
C TYR A 86 -3.07 -14.34 1.94
N PHE A 87 -2.58 -15.46 1.42
CA PHE A 87 -1.14 -15.71 1.24
C PHE A 87 -0.53 -14.76 0.20
N TYR A 88 -1.24 -14.48 -0.91
CA TYR A 88 -0.79 -13.53 -1.93
C TYR A 88 -0.72 -12.08 -1.41
N LEU A 89 -1.60 -11.71 -0.50
CA LEU A 89 -1.58 -10.41 0.17
C LEU A 89 -0.45 -10.28 1.22
N GLY A 90 0.24 -11.37 1.55
CA GLY A 90 1.32 -11.41 2.56
C GLY A 90 0.83 -11.62 3.99
N LYS A 91 -0.47 -11.83 4.19
CA LYS A 91 -1.10 -12.07 5.50
C LYS A 91 -1.29 -13.58 5.72
N VAL A 92 -0.16 -14.26 5.94
CA VAL A 92 -0.06 -15.73 6.11
C VAL A 92 -0.95 -16.24 7.26
N SER A 93 -1.04 -15.48 8.35
CA SER A 93 -1.88 -15.82 9.52
C SER A 93 -3.37 -15.93 9.18
N ALA A 94 -3.90 -15.04 8.35
CA ALA A 94 -5.30 -15.07 7.90
C ALA A 94 -5.59 -16.25 6.97
N GLY A 95 -4.63 -16.57 6.09
CA GLY A 95 -4.70 -17.75 5.22
C GLY A 95 -4.75 -19.06 6.01
N VAL A 96 -3.86 -19.22 7.00
CA VAL A 96 -3.83 -20.45 7.82
C VAL A 96 -5.10 -20.58 8.68
N LEU A 97 -5.57 -19.49 9.29
CA LEU A 97 -6.79 -19.54 10.11
C LEU A 97 -8.02 -19.92 9.29
N SER A 98 -8.14 -19.42 8.06
CA SER A 98 -9.26 -19.76 7.16
C SER A 98 -9.24 -21.22 6.70
N ILE A 99 -8.06 -21.83 6.52
CA ILE A 99 -7.91 -23.27 6.21
C ILE A 99 -8.34 -24.12 7.41
N VAL A 100 -7.86 -23.77 8.62
CA VAL A 100 -8.21 -24.49 9.85
C VAL A 100 -9.71 -24.40 10.15
N LEU A 101 -10.32 -23.22 9.98
CA LEU A 101 -11.76 -23.06 10.15
C LEU A 101 -12.56 -23.84 9.10
N SER A 102 -12.08 -23.89 7.85
CA SER A 102 -12.75 -24.64 6.79
C SER A 102 -12.74 -26.15 7.04
N LEU A 103 -11.67 -26.68 7.65
CA LEU A 103 -11.58 -28.08 8.07
C LEU A 103 -12.51 -28.42 9.24
N PHE A 104 -12.77 -27.46 10.14
CA PHE A 104 -13.66 -27.66 11.30
C PHE A 104 -15.14 -27.41 11.02
N THR A 105 -15.49 -26.56 10.04
CA THR A 105 -16.88 -26.09 9.80
C THR A 105 -17.61 -26.83 8.66
N CYS A 106 -17.08 -27.95 8.14
CA CYS A 106 -17.76 -28.79 7.14
C CYS A 106 -18.46 -27.97 6.02
N GLY A 107 -17.74 -27.04 5.40
CA GLY A 107 -18.18 -26.40 4.15
C GLY A 107 -19.13 -25.19 4.24
N ILE A 108 -19.53 -24.70 5.42
CA ILE A 108 -20.35 -23.47 5.51
C ILE A 108 -19.50 -22.18 5.39
N TRP A 109 -18.27 -22.20 5.93
CA TRP A 109 -17.32 -21.09 5.89
C TRP A 109 -16.92 -20.57 4.48
N PRO A 110 -16.70 -21.42 3.45
CA PRO A 110 -16.29 -20.94 2.13
C PRO A 110 -17.35 -20.07 1.42
N VAL A 111 -18.63 -20.18 1.78
CA VAL A 111 -19.70 -19.35 1.19
C VAL A 111 -19.51 -17.87 1.53
N LEU A 112 -19.06 -17.56 2.76
CA LEU A 112 -18.80 -16.19 3.19
C LEU A 112 -17.56 -15.60 2.49
N MET A 113 -16.52 -16.39 2.30
CA MET A 113 -15.31 -15.99 1.57
C MET A 113 -15.57 -15.81 0.06
N PHE A 114 -16.49 -16.58 -0.51
CA PHE A 114 -16.92 -16.43 -1.90
C PHE A 114 -17.65 -15.09 -2.12
N ILE A 115 -18.55 -14.72 -1.20
CA ILE A 115 -19.25 -13.42 -1.21
C ILE A 115 -18.23 -12.28 -1.08
N GLN A 116 -17.22 -12.42 -0.21
CA GLN A 116 -16.12 -11.44 -0.07
C GLN A 116 -15.30 -11.30 -1.36
N GLY A 117 -15.02 -12.41 -2.06
CA GLY A 117 -14.32 -12.41 -3.34
C GLY A 117 -15.09 -11.65 -4.43
N ILE A 118 -16.41 -11.83 -4.48
CA ILE A 118 -17.28 -11.07 -5.39
C ILE A 118 -17.29 -9.58 -5.02
N LEU A 119 -17.43 -9.25 -3.73
CA LEU A 119 -17.37 -7.86 -3.25
C LEU A 119 -16.02 -7.20 -3.57
N MET A 120 -14.93 -7.98 -3.50
CA MET A 120 -13.61 -7.51 -3.85
C MET A 120 -13.50 -7.16 -5.34
N LEU A 121 -14.19 -7.87 -6.23
CA LEU A 121 -14.22 -7.55 -7.67
C LEU A 121 -15.11 -6.35 -7.99
N THR A 122 -16.15 -6.07 -7.19
CA THR A 122 -17.10 -4.99 -7.46
C THR A 122 -16.71 -3.64 -6.86
N MET A 123 -15.84 -3.60 -5.83
CA MET A 123 -15.32 -2.33 -5.31
C MET A 123 -14.32 -1.68 -6.29
N THR A 124 -13.89 -0.44 -6.05
CA THR A 124 -12.86 0.26 -6.85
C THR A 124 -11.44 -0.07 -6.36
N ASP A 125 -10.41 0.18 -7.16
CA ASP A 125 -9.01 -0.12 -6.81
C ASP A 125 -8.51 0.66 -5.60
N GLU A 126 -8.97 1.91 -5.44
CA GLU A 126 -8.63 2.79 -4.34
C GLU A 126 -9.20 2.26 -3.01
N ALA A 127 -10.48 1.91 -3.00
CA ALA A 127 -11.16 1.33 -1.83
C ALA A 127 -10.56 -0.02 -1.42
N PHE A 128 -10.10 -0.83 -2.39
CA PHE A 128 -9.38 -2.07 -2.11
C PHE A 128 -8.03 -1.79 -1.45
N ASN A 129 -7.26 -0.83 -1.97
CA ASN A 129 -5.93 -0.56 -1.46
C ASN A 129 -5.97 -0.03 -0.03
N GLU A 130 -6.89 0.89 0.27
CA GLU A 130 -7.06 1.43 1.62
C GLU A 130 -7.46 0.33 2.63
N LYS A 131 -8.40 -0.54 2.24
CA LYS A 131 -9.00 -1.55 3.14
C LYS A 131 -8.18 -2.83 3.30
N TYR A 132 -7.41 -3.23 2.30
CA TYR A 132 -6.70 -4.52 2.29
C TYR A 132 -5.17 -4.39 2.31
N VAL A 133 -4.64 -3.29 1.78
CA VAL A 133 -3.18 -3.08 1.64
C VAL A 133 -2.65 -2.15 2.72
N ASP A 134 -3.30 -1.01 2.95
CA ASP A 134 -2.86 -0.04 3.96
C ASP A 134 -3.37 -0.36 5.38
N THR A 135 -4.42 -1.19 5.48
CA THR A 135 -4.97 -1.63 6.77
C THR A 135 -4.23 -2.87 7.30
N ASP A 136 -3.58 -2.75 8.46
CA ASP A 136 -2.80 -3.83 9.13
C ASP A 136 -3.68 -4.89 9.83
N LYS A 137 -5.00 -4.72 9.82
CA LYS A 137 -5.93 -5.66 10.48
C LYS A 137 -5.78 -7.06 9.88
N SER A 138 -5.58 -8.05 10.75
CA SER A 138 -5.41 -9.46 10.40
C SER A 138 -6.64 -10.06 9.70
N PHE A 139 -7.82 -9.48 9.90
CA PHE A 139 -9.08 -9.94 9.33
C PHE A 139 -9.87 -8.75 8.76
N PRO A 140 -9.65 -8.34 7.50
CA PRO A 140 -10.45 -7.33 6.83
C PRO A 140 -11.77 -7.95 6.34
N ILE A 141 -12.51 -8.59 7.25
CA ILE A 141 -13.86 -9.10 6.95
C ILE A 141 -14.86 -7.94 6.99
N TYR A 142 -14.49 -6.80 7.62
CA TYR A 142 -15.26 -5.55 7.60
C TYR A 142 -14.35 -4.32 7.59
#